data_AF-A0A4Z0QAJ0-F1
#
_entry.id   AF-A0A4Z0QAJ0-F1
#
_cell.length_a   1.000
_cell.length_b   1.000
_cell.length_c   1.000
_cell.angle_alpha   90.00
_cell.angle_beta   90.00
_cell.angle_gamma   90.00
#
_symmetry.space_group_name_H-M   'P 1'
#
loop_
_entity.id
_entity.type
_entity.pdbx_description
1 polymer ?
#
loop_
_entity_poly.entity_id
_entity_poly.type
_entity_poly.pdbx_seq_one_letter_code
_entity_poly.pdbx_strand_id
1 'polypeptide(L)'
;MRNVFFVSALLLVALGSWAFYPRSGAAGGYMQVSMYAGSGKPVLVTISPSGEVTEEKLTTKAKGDYKYQALLLVKLNELRSQGWTVVDMQQTETSTPNLNYPLLGPDVVSSATYLLERR
;
A
#
# COMPACT_ATOMS: atom_id res chain seq x y z
N MET A 1 -21.38 -47.19 21.39
CA MET A 1 -20.40 -46.13 21.71
C MET A 1 -19.44 -45.78 20.56
N ARG A 2 -19.19 -46.68 19.58
CA ARG A 2 -18.27 -46.43 18.45
C ARG A 2 -18.68 -45.25 17.54
N ASN A 3 -19.98 -44.97 17.42
CA ASN A 3 -20.49 -43.95 16.49
C ASN A 3 -20.27 -42.51 16.97
N VAL A 4 -20.10 -42.29 18.28
CA VAL A 4 -19.88 -40.94 18.82
C VAL A 4 -18.48 -40.43 18.44
N PHE A 5 -17.48 -41.31 18.48
CA PHE A 5 -16.12 -40.97 18.06
C PHE A 5 -16.03 -40.57 16.58
N PHE A 6 -16.80 -41.23 15.71
CA PHE A 6 -16.84 -40.89 14.29
C PHE A 6 -17.44 -39.50 14.05
N VAL A 7 -18.49 -39.13 14.79
CA VAL A 7 -19.11 -37.80 14.65
C VAL A 7 -18.17 -36.69 15.16
N SER A 8 -17.47 -36.91 16.26
CA SER A 8 -16.50 -35.94 16.79
C SER A 8 -15.30 -35.75 15.86
N ALA A 9 -14.80 -36.82 15.25
CA ALA A 9 -13.72 -36.75 14.27
C ALA A 9 -14.15 -35.99 13.00
N LEU A 10 -15.39 -36.19 12.54
CA LEU A 10 -15.92 -35.49 11.37
C LEU A 10 -16.05 -33.97 11.60
N LEU A 11 -16.50 -33.57 12.80
CA LEU A 11 -16.62 -32.16 13.17
C LEU A 11 -15.26 -31.45 13.28
N LEU A 12 -14.24 -32.13 13.80
CA LEU A 12 -12.88 -31.59 13.87
C LEU A 12 -12.26 -31.38 12.48
N VAL A 13 -12.50 -32.30 11.54
CA VAL A 13 -12.03 -32.15 10.16
C VAL A 13 -12.77 -31.01 9.44
N ALA A 14 -14.07 -30.86 9.66
CA ALA A 14 -14.85 -29.76 9.09
C ALA A 14 -14.38 -28.38 9.59
N LEU A 15 -14.10 -28.24 10.90
CA LEU A 15 -13.58 -27.01 11.49
C LEU A 15 -12.12 -26.74 11.09
N GLY A 16 -11.28 -27.79 11.00
CA GLY A 16 -9.91 -27.68 10.52
C GLY A 16 -9.85 -27.26 9.04
N SER A 17 -10.79 -27.72 8.22
CA SER A 17 -10.88 -27.36 6.80
C SER A 17 -11.16 -25.86 6.60
N TRP A 18 -11.78 -25.18 7.57
CA TRP A 18 -11.97 -23.73 7.52
C TRP A 18 -10.70 -22.93 7.84
N ALA A 19 -9.80 -23.45 8.68
CA ALA A 19 -8.52 -22.80 8.97
C ALA A 19 -7.55 -22.83 7.78
N PHE A 20 -7.70 -23.85 6.91
CA PHE A 20 -6.89 -24.02 5.69
C PHE A 20 -7.65 -23.72 4.41
N TYR A 21 -8.89 -23.24 4.49
CA TYR A 21 -9.58 -22.77 3.30
C TYR A 21 -8.75 -21.61 2.74
N PRO A 22 -8.34 -21.67 1.47
CA PRO A 22 -7.64 -20.55 0.87
C PRO A 22 -8.59 -19.36 0.99
N ARG A 23 -8.23 -18.37 1.82
CA ARG A 23 -8.91 -17.08 1.80
C ARG A 23 -8.93 -16.68 0.34
N SER A 24 -10.12 -16.41 -0.18
CA SER A 24 -10.24 -15.80 -1.50
C SER A 24 -9.23 -14.68 -1.53
N GLY A 25 -8.19 -14.83 -2.35
CA GLY A 25 -7.29 -13.73 -2.58
C GLY A 25 -8.18 -12.56 -2.98
N ALA A 26 -8.01 -11.38 -2.35
CA ALA A 26 -8.61 -10.15 -2.85
C ALA A 26 -8.53 -10.14 -4.38
N ALA A 27 -9.64 -9.76 -5.02
CA ALA A 27 -9.81 -9.91 -6.46
C ALA A 27 -8.58 -9.39 -7.22
N GLY A 28 -8.09 -10.19 -8.18
CA GLY A 28 -7.01 -9.77 -9.05
C GLY A 28 -7.34 -8.45 -9.74
N GLY A 29 -6.35 -7.61 -9.96
CA GLY A 29 -6.57 -6.27 -10.48
C GLY A 29 -5.36 -5.37 -10.36
N TYR A 30 -5.59 -4.09 -10.66
CA TYR A 30 -4.58 -3.05 -10.58
C TYR A 30 -4.87 -2.12 -9.40
N MET A 31 -3.83 -1.74 -8.68
CA MET A 31 -3.85 -0.74 -7.62
C MET A 31 -2.83 0.33 -7.94
N GLN A 32 -3.16 1.59 -7.71
CA GLN A 32 -2.20 2.67 -7.81
C GLN A 32 -1.84 3.15 -6.40
N VAL A 33 -0.55 3.29 -6.13
CA VAL A 33 -0.04 3.90 -4.90
C VAL A 33 0.82 5.07 -5.30
N SER A 34 0.45 6.27 -4.85
CA SER A 34 1.17 7.48 -5.15
C SER A 34 1.50 8.23 -3.86
N MET A 35 2.59 8.99 -3.91
CA MET A 35 3.01 9.84 -2.81
C MET A 35 3.43 11.18 -3.36
N TYR A 36 2.91 12.24 -2.75
CA TYR A 36 3.27 13.61 -3.06
C TYR A 36 3.32 14.45 -1.78
N ALA A 37 4.01 15.58 -1.85
CA ALA A 37 4.01 16.56 -0.76
C ALA A 37 2.86 17.56 -0.96
N GLY A 38 1.78 17.41 -0.19
CA GLY A 38 0.67 18.36 -0.14
C GLY A 38 0.81 19.32 1.04
N SER A 39 0.89 20.63 0.79
CA SER A 39 1.01 21.68 1.83
C SER A 39 2.15 21.42 2.84
N GLY A 40 3.29 20.93 2.34
CA GLY A 40 4.48 20.61 3.14
C GLY A 40 4.40 19.30 3.94
N LYS A 41 3.33 18.50 3.81
CA LYS A 41 3.19 17.19 4.44
C LYS A 41 3.11 16.09 3.38
N PRO A 42 3.73 14.93 3.62
CA PRO A 42 3.57 13.79 2.72
C PRO A 42 2.14 13.25 2.78
N VAL A 43 1.55 13.06 1.61
CA VAL A 43 0.26 12.41 1.46
C VAL A 43 0.49 11.15 0.63
N LEU A 44 0.09 10.02 1.19
CA LEU A 44 0.05 8.74 0.50
C LEU A 44 -1.36 8.54 -0.02
N VAL A 45 -1.51 8.32 -1.32
CA VAL A 45 -2.79 8.09 -1.96
C VAL A 45 -2.80 6.70 -2.57
N THR A 46 -3.76 5.89 -2.15
CA THR A 46 -3.98 4.55 -2.68
C THR A 46 -5.30 4.52 -3.42
N ILE A 47 -5.28 4.11 -4.68
CA ILE A 47 -6.46 3.88 -5.50
C ILE A 47 -6.63 2.38 -5.61
N SER A 48 -7.70 1.86 -5.00
CA SER A 48 -8.01 0.43 -5.01
C SER A 48 -8.47 -0.04 -6.40
N PRO A 49 -8.51 -1.36 -6.65
CA PRO A 49 -9.11 -1.90 -7.86
C PRO A 49 -10.60 -1.58 -8.02
N SER A 50 -11.30 -1.24 -6.93
CA SER A 50 -12.70 -0.79 -6.96
C SER A 50 -12.84 0.69 -7.32
N GLY A 51 -11.72 1.42 -7.48
CA GLY A 51 -11.71 2.86 -7.73
C GLY A 51 -11.86 3.70 -6.45
N GLU A 52 -11.86 3.08 -5.27
CA GLU A 52 -11.87 3.82 -4.01
C GLU A 52 -10.52 4.48 -3.77
N VAL A 53 -10.56 5.77 -3.43
CA VAL A 53 -9.38 6.57 -3.17
C VAL A 53 -9.23 6.75 -1.67
N THR A 54 -8.11 6.27 -1.13
CA THR A 54 -7.75 6.43 0.28
C THR A 54 -6.55 7.36 0.36
N GLU A 55 -6.74 8.53 0.98
CA GLU A 55 -5.67 9.47 1.27
C GLU A 55 -5.23 9.37 2.72
N GLU A 56 -3.96 9.08 2.95
CA GLU A 56 -3.35 9.03 4.26
C GLU A 56 -2.32 10.15 4.40
N LYS A 57 -2.60 11.10 5.30
CA LYS A 57 -1.65 12.15 5.66
C LYS A 57 -0.63 11.60 6.64
N LEU A 58 0.57 11.33 6.15
CA LEU A 58 1.62 10.72 6.95
C LEU A 58 2.26 11.78 7.86
N THR A 59 2.38 11.46 9.15
CA THR A 59 3.15 12.25 10.10
C THR A 59 4.48 11.57 10.35
N THR A 60 5.57 12.17 9.85
CA THR A 60 6.92 11.62 10.06
C THR A 60 7.70 12.46 11.05
N LYS A 61 8.32 11.78 12.03
CA LYS A 61 9.31 12.37 12.94
C LYS A 61 10.72 12.38 12.33
N ALA A 62 10.91 11.74 11.18
CA ALA A 62 12.21 11.65 10.52
C ALA A 62 12.59 12.96 9.83
N LYS A 63 13.85 13.37 9.98
CA LYS A 63 14.44 14.54 9.30
C LYS A 63 15.25 14.06 8.09
N GLY A 64 15.19 14.80 6.98
CA GLY A 64 15.93 14.51 5.74
C GLY A 64 15.05 14.24 4.51
N ASP A 65 15.65 14.31 3.32
CA ASP A 65 14.94 14.28 2.02
C ASP A 65 14.38 12.89 1.67
N TYR A 66 15.01 11.82 2.18
CA TYR A 66 14.61 10.43 1.89
C TYR A 66 13.46 9.89 2.76
N LYS A 67 12.95 10.70 3.69
CA LYS A 67 11.93 10.26 4.67
C LYS A 67 10.62 9.80 4.01
N TYR A 68 10.27 10.38 2.88
CA TYR A 68 9.06 10.04 2.14
C TYR A 68 9.23 8.71 1.41
N GLN A 69 10.34 8.55 0.69
CA GLN A 69 10.66 7.29 0.00
C GLN A 69 10.65 6.09 0.96
N ALA A 70 11.18 6.24 2.17
CA ALA A 70 11.16 5.18 3.17
C ALA A 70 9.72 4.74 3.54
N LEU A 71 8.80 5.69 3.74
CA LEU A 71 7.40 5.39 4.06
C LEU A 71 6.68 4.68 2.92
N LEU A 72 6.94 5.12 1.69
CA LEU A 72 6.41 4.46 0.51
C LEU A 72 6.92 3.03 0.39
N LEU A 73 8.21 2.79 0.62
CA LEU A 73 8.80 1.44 0.60
C LEU A 73 8.18 0.54 1.68
N VAL A 74 7.90 1.07 2.87
CA VAL A 74 7.18 0.34 3.93
C VAL A 74 5.80 -0.08 3.43
N LYS A 75 5.04 0.83 2.80
CA LYS A 75 3.72 0.50 2.25
C LYS A 75 3.80 -0.53 1.13
N LEU A 76 4.74 -0.38 0.20
CA LEU A 76 4.95 -1.35 -0.87
C LEU A 76 5.29 -2.74 -0.34
N ASN A 77 6.11 -2.82 0.72
CA ASN A 77 6.41 -4.10 1.37
C ASN A 77 5.17 -4.72 2.05
N GLU A 78 4.34 -3.90 2.68
CA GLU A 78 3.05 -4.35 3.22
C GLU A 78 2.16 -4.94 2.11
N LEU A 79 2.02 -4.22 1.00
CA LEU A 79 1.23 -4.67 -0.15
C LEU A 79 1.83 -5.93 -0.80
N ARG A 80 3.15 -6.03 -0.85
CA ARG A 80 3.85 -7.24 -1.32
C ARG A 80 3.54 -8.46 -0.47
N SER A 81 3.46 -8.30 0.86
CA SER A 81 3.04 -9.40 1.76
C SER A 81 1.59 -9.85 1.51
N GLN A 82 0.76 -8.98 0.94
CA GLN A 82 -0.61 -9.27 0.54
C GLN A 82 -0.73 -9.84 -0.89
N GLY A 83 0.38 -10.05 -1.60
CA GLY A 83 0.42 -10.61 -2.94
C GLY A 83 0.39 -9.58 -4.08
N TRP A 84 0.52 -8.28 -3.77
CA TRP A 84 0.67 -7.24 -4.79
C TRP A 84 2.11 -7.16 -5.30
N THR A 85 2.26 -6.93 -6.60
CA THR A 85 3.57 -6.82 -7.26
C THR A 85 3.64 -5.50 -8.00
N VAL A 86 4.75 -4.77 -7.88
CA VAL A 86 4.95 -3.53 -8.62
C VAL A 86 5.22 -3.88 -10.09
N VAL A 87 4.43 -3.30 -10.99
CA VAL A 87 4.56 -3.49 -12.45
C VAL A 87 5.12 -2.27 -13.13
N ASP A 88 4.78 -1.08 -12.64
CA ASP A 88 5.29 0.18 -13.18
C ASP A 88 5.59 1.19 -12.06
N MET A 89 6.56 2.06 -12.33
CA MET A 89 6.98 3.13 -11.44
C MET A 89 7.25 4.39 -12.26
N GLN A 90 6.58 5.47 -11.88
CA GLN A 90 6.80 6.80 -12.42
C GLN A 90 7.20 7.75 -11.29
N GLN A 91 8.35 8.40 -11.42
CA GLN A 91 8.79 9.48 -10.53
C GLN A 91 8.83 10.78 -11.32
N THR A 92 8.23 11.83 -10.76
CA THR A 92 8.25 13.17 -11.34
C THR A 92 8.83 14.13 -10.32
N GLU A 93 9.79 14.95 -10.76
CA GLU A 93 10.38 16.01 -9.98
C GLU A 93 10.05 17.33 -10.66
N THR A 94 9.15 18.10 -10.06
CA THR A 94 8.76 19.40 -10.58
C THR A 94 9.42 20.47 -9.74
N SER A 95 10.26 21.29 -10.38
CA SER A 95 10.75 22.53 -9.78
C SER A 95 9.62 23.55 -9.76
N THR A 96 9.04 23.77 -8.59
CA THR A 96 8.01 24.81 -8.39
C THR A 96 8.63 25.93 -7.56
N PRO A 97 8.76 27.15 -8.10
CA PRO A 97 9.22 28.28 -7.30
C PRO A 97 8.22 28.55 -6.18
N ASN A 98 8.70 28.51 -4.93
CA ASN A 98 7.88 28.79 -3.78
C ASN A 98 7.76 30.31 -3.59
N LEU A 99 6.59 30.84 -3.93
CA LEU A 99 6.29 32.27 -3.88
C LEU A 99 6.26 32.83 -2.45
N ASN A 100 6.10 31.98 -1.43
CA ASN A 100 6.03 32.41 -0.03
C ASN A 100 7.40 32.47 0.65
N TYR A 101 8.36 31.66 0.19
CA TYR A 101 9.73 31.62 0.70
C TYR A 101 10.70 31.48 -0.48
N PRO A 102 11.12 32.59 -1.10
CA PRO A 102 12.06 32.54 -2.22
C PRO A 102 13.42 32.06 -1.72
N LEU A 103 13.69 30.76 -1.87
CA LEU A 103 15.02 30.21 -1.72
C LEU A 103 15.85 30.54 -2.96
N LEU A 104 17.17 30.63 -2.80
CA LEU A 104 18.13 30.86 -3.90
C LEU A 104 18.23 29.67 -4.88
N GLY A 105 17.40 28.63 -4.72
CA GLY A 105 17.27 27.48 -5.60
C GLY A 105 15.81 27.04 -5.74
N PRO A 106 15.46 26.25 -6.77
CA PRO A 106 14.09 25.80 -7.00
C PRO A 106 13.63 24.86 -5.87
N ASP A 107 12.42 25.10 -5.34
CA ASP A 107 11.76 24.12 -4.49
C ASP A 107 11.32 22.94 -5.37
N VAL A 108 11.88 21.76 -5.10
CA VAL A 108 11.58 20.54 -5.88
C VAL A 108 10.49 19.76 -5.18
N VAL A 109 9.33 19.63 -5.82
CA VAL A 109 8.28 18.70 -5.41
C VAL A 109 8.51 17.39 -6.14
N SER A 110 8.91 16.36 -5.38
CA SER A 110 8.98 14.98 -5.88
C SER A 110 7.64 14.29 -5.64
N SER A 111 7.07 13.70 -6.70
CA SER A 111 5.97 12.77 -6.63
C SER A 111 6.42 11.42 -7.19
N ALA A 112 5.97 10.34 -6.55
CA ALA A 112 6.24 8.98 -7.01
C ALA A 112 4.93 8.20 -7.06
N THR A 113 4.67 7.58 -8.21
CA THR A 113 3.47 6.79 -8.50
C THR A 113 3.89 5.38 -8.88
N TYR A 114 3.25 4.39 -8.29
CA TYR A 114 3.51 2.98 -8.49
C TYR A 114 2.21 2.31 -8.92
N LEU A 115 2.29 1.53 -9.99
CA LEU A 115 1.22 0.64 -10.39
C LEU A 115 1.53 -0.76 -9.85
N LEU A 116 0.60 -1.32 -9.11
CA LEU A 116 0.69 -2.67 -8.59
C LEU A 116 -0.33 -3.57 -9.28
N GLU A 117 0.09 -4.77 -9.64
CA GLU A 117 -0.75 -5.85 -10.16
C GLU A 117 -0.78 -6.98 -9.15
N ARG A 118 -1.91 -7.66 -9.09
CA ARG A 118 -2.09 -8.88 -8.34
C ARG A 118 -2.83 -9.89 -9.21
N ARG A 119 -2.17 -11.02 -9.46
CA ARG A 119 -2.65 -12.14 -10.29
C ARG A 119 -3.33 -13.21 -9.46
#